data_AF-A0A059F3S0-F1
#
_entry.id   AF-A0A059F3S0-F1
#
_cell.length_a   1.000
_cell.length_b   1.000
_cell.length_c   1.000
_cell.angle_alpha   90.00
_cell.angle_beta   90.00
_cell.angle_gamma   90.00
#
_symmetry.space_group_name_H-M   'P 1'
#
loop_
_entity.id
_entity.type
_entity.pdbx_description
1 polymer ?
#
loop_
_entity_poly.entity_id
_entity_poly.type
_entity_poly.pdbx_seq_one_letter_code
_entity_poly.pdbx_strand_id
1 'polypeptide(L)'
;MILKLAIYIYFTKALELGFKSYLPDIDGVDTGIKSPTLKAEYIAAADVDSMTCAQKNETYTIDLKIHAQKSVINAINSLAKGTGVPEITEADAVNSYFGTIIDEVNLMLIKYKVQLHLSLDAYTIEEFLGATASFDDSCEKTSAVEERTSTAFSNMLLSFPNNIGIHLFVWGCIFIPSTSELETIKNNHTCGRIMGVLWRGSVETKALIKGVIVNAITGSSDSFSSSDGTYAISIGPKLCDYVTSCIGMDKSEIGQLVPGTELVKYTKAATAA
;
A
#
# COMPACT_ATOMS: atom_id res chain seq x y z
N MET A 1 25.11 2.83 24.62
CA MET A 1 25.03 1.83 23.52
C MET A 1 24.33 0.52 23.93
N ILE A 2 24.25 0.16 25.22
CA ILE A 2 23.67 -1.12 25.68
C ILE A 2 22.13 -1.08 25.82
N LEU A 3 21.52 0.10 25.96
CA LEU A 3 20.07 0.23 26.21
C LEU A 3 19.19 0.11 24.94
N LYS A 4 19.75 0.39 23.74
CA LYS A 4 19.01 0.28 22.47
C LYS A 4 18.89 -1.16 21.95
N LEU A 5 19.82 -2.05 22.35
CA LEU A 5 19.75 -3.48 22.00
C LEU A 5 18.73 -4.24 22.87
N ALA A 6 18.48 -3.77 24.10
CA ALA A 6 17.57 -4.42 25.04
C ALA A 6 16.09 -4.29 24.64
N ILE A 7 15.70 -3.20 23.97
CA ILE A 7 14.31 -2.95 23.55
C ILE A 7 13.93 -3.81 22.34
N TYR A 8 14.85 -4.05 21.41
CA TYR A 8 14.60 -4.90 20.25
C TYR A 8 14.46 -6.38 20.65
N ILE A 9 15.32 -6.86 21.57
CA ILE A 9 15.28 -8.25 22.07
C ILE A 9 14.01 -8.54 22.89
N TYR A 10 13.48 -7.56 23.64
CA TYR A 10 12.24 -7.74 24.40
C TYR A 10 11.00 -7.83 23.50
N PHE A 11 10.97 -7.13 22.37
CA PHE A 11 9.85 -7.19 21.43
C PHE A 11 9.85 -8.50 20.61
N THR A 12 11.00 -9.06 20.27
CA THR A 12 11.08 -10.35 19.54
C THR A 12 10.76 -11.54 20.46
N LYS A 13 11.23 -11.54 21.72
CA LYS A 13 10.93 -12.63 22.67
C LYS A 13 9.47 -12.67 23.14
N ALA A 14 8.78 -11.52 23.18
CA ALA A 14 7.36 -11.47 23.50
C ALA A 14 6.48 -12.09 22.41
N LEU A 15 6.93 -12.06 21.15
CA LEU A 15 6.27 -12.71 20.01
C LEU A 15 6.54 -14.23 19.97
N GLU A 16 7.74 -14.69 20.35
CA GLU A 16 8.07 -16.12 20.39
C GLU A 16 7.40 -16.90 21.55
N LEU A 17 7.11 -16.22 22.67
CA LEU A 17 6.47 -16.85 23.83
C LEU A 17 4.94 -16.96 23.72
N GLY A 18 4.32 -16.32 22.72
CA GLY A 18 2.87 -16.38 22.46
C GLY A 18 2.42 -17.47 21.47
N PHE A 19 3.35 -18.13 20.76
CA PHE A 19 3.02 -19.07 19.68
C PHE A 19 3.26 -20.55 20.01
N LYS A 20 3.64 -20.87 21.26
CA LYS A 20 4.01 -22.23 21.67
C LYS A 20 2.86 -22.98 22.35
N SER A 21 1.70 -23.02 21.72
CA SER A 21 0.67 -24.02 22.04
C SER A 21 -0.38 -24.05 20.95
N TYR A 22 -0.15 -24.81 19.88
CA TYR A 22 -1.17 -25.57 19.13
C TYR A 22 -0.48 -26.18 17.89
N LEU A 23 0.31 -27.22 18.12
CA LEU A 23 0.60 -28.22 17.10
C LEU A 23 0.20 -29.55 17.73
N PRO A 24 -0.87 -30.21 17.27
CA PRO A 24 -1.09 -31.60 17.63
C PRO A 24 0.00 -32.45 16.95
N ASP A 25 0.64 -33.30 17.75
CA ASP A 25 1.48 -34.39 17.25
C ASP A 25 0.66 -35.24 16.27
N ILE A 26 1.12 -35.32 15.02
CA ILE A 26 0.60 -36.27 14.03
C ILE A 26 1.68 -37.31 13.78
N ASP A 27 1.86 -38.19 14.76
CA ASP A 27 2.49 -39.48 14.53
C ASP A 27 1.48 -40.41 13.85
N GLY A 28 1.79 -40.82 12.62
CA GLY A 28 1.15 -41.97 11.96
C GLY A 28 -0.16 -41.68 11.23
N VAL A 29 -0.08 -41.13 10.01
CA VAL A 29 -1.15 -41.27 9.01
C VAL A 29 -0.56 -41.73 7.69
N ASP A 30 -0.91 -42.98 7.35
CA ASP A 30 -0.72 -43.64 6.07
C ASP A 30 -1.21 -42.73 4.92
N THR A 31 -0.33 -42.44 3.95
CA THR A 31 -0.52 -41.45 2.88
C THR A 31 -1.50 -41.88 1.78
N GLY A 32 -2.66 -42.41 2.17
CA GLY A 32 -3.77 -42.76 1.28
C GLY A 32 -4.61 -41.55 0.87
N ILE A 33 -4.02 -40.49 0.31
CA ILE A 33 -4.78 -39.34 -0.21
C ILE A 33 -5.51 -39.75 -1.52
N LYS A 34 -6.72 -40.28 -1.36
CA LYS A 34 -7.69 -40.54 -2.45
C LYS A 34 -8.80 -39.48 -2.46
N SER A 35 -8.44 -38.20 -2.60
CA SER A 35 -9.40 -37.17 -3.01
C SER A 35 -8.78 -36.32 -4.13
N PRO A 36 -9.23 -36.46 -5.38
CA PRO A 36 -8.72 -35.70 -6.53
C PRO A 36 -8.86 -34.18 -6.34
N THR A 37 -9.86 -33.75 -5.57
CA THR A 37 -10.19 -32.34 -5.34
C THR A 37 -9.17 -31.63 -4.46
N LEU A 38 -8.70 -32.28 -3.38
CA LEU A 38 -7.68 -31.71 -2.48
C LEU A 38 -6.30 -31.63 -3.14
N LYS A 39 -5.96 -32.57 -4.03
CA LYS A 39 -4.75 -32.48 -4.84
C LYS A 39 -4.83 -31.36 -5.88
N ALA A 40 -5.99 -31.15 -6.51
CA ALA A 40 -6.18 -30.07 -7.47
C ALA A 40 -6.10 -28.68 -6.81
N GLU A 41 -6.68 -28.50 -5.61
CA GLU A 41 -6.54 -27.26 -4.83
C GLU A 41 -5.09 -27.00 -4.41
N TYR A 42 -4.35 -28.03 -4.00
CA TYR A 42 -2.96 -27.89 -3.58
C TYR A 42 -2.00 -27.63 -4.75
N ILE A 43 -2.25 -28.24 -5.92
CA ILE A 43 -1.49 -27.98 -7.16
C ILE A 43 -1.81 -26.57 -7.67
N ALA A 44 -3.07 -26.13 -7.63
CA ALA A 44 -3.45 -24.75 -7.98
C ALA A 44 -2.80 -23.72 -7.04
N ALA A 45 -2.71 -24.01 -5.73
CA ALA A 45 -2.03 -23.15 -4.77
C ALA A 45 -0.51 -23.07 -5.04
N ALA A 46 0.13 -24.18 -5.42
CA ALA A 46 1.54 -24.22 -5.77
C ALA A 46 1.87 -23.52 -7.10
N ASP A 47 0.99 -23.61 -8.11
CA ASP A 47 1.15 -22.88 -9.38
C ASP A 47 1.00 -21.36 -9.19
N VAL A 48 0.07 -20.92 -8.32
CA VAL A 48 -0.13 -19.48 -8.01
C VAL A 48 1.08 -18.86 -7.31
N ASP A 49 1.85 -19.63 -6.53
CA ASP A 49 3.06 -19.12 -5.85
C ASP A 49 4.28 -19.04 -6.79
N SER A 50 4.19 -19.62 -7.99
CA SER A 50 5.21 -19.51 -9.05
C SER A 50 4.88 -18.45 -10.12
N MET A 51 3.72 -17.82 -10.02
CA MET A 51 3.20 -16.97 -11.08
C MET A 51 3.92 -15.62 -11.12
N THR A 52 4.49 -15.26 -12.28
CA THR A 52 5.14 -13.96 -12.52
C THR A 52 4.45 -13.22 -13.66
N CYS A 53 4.22 -11.92 -13.52
CA CYS A 53 3.55 -11.12 -14.54
C CYS A 53 4.46 -10.75 -15.71
N ALA A 54 5.79 -10.75 -15.51
CA ALA A 54 6.80 -10.33 -16.48
C ALA A 54 7.81 -11.45 -16.82
N GLN A 55 8.54 -11.29 -17.92
CA GLN A 55 9.57 -12.23 -18.36
C GLN A 55 10.78 -12.28 -17.41
N LYS A 56 11.75 -13.17 -17.67
CA LYS A 56 12.78 -13.58 -16.70
C LYS A 56 13.56 -12.42 -16.05
N ASN A 57 13.86 -11.35 -16.79
CA ASN A 57 14.70 -10.23 -16.34
C ASN A 57 13.99 -8.86 -16.43
N GLU A 58 12.68 -8.82 -16.29
CA GLU A 58 11.90 -7.58 -16.36
C GLU A 58 10.95 -7.48 -15.18
N THR A 59 10.58 -6.25 -14.81
CA THR A 59 9.62 -5.95 -13.74
C THR A 59 8.70 -4.84 -14.19
N TYR A 60 7.40 -5.00 -13.93
CA TYR A 60 6.47 -3.87 -14.06
C TYR A 60 6.62 -2.92 -12.88
N THR A 61 6.79 -1.64 -13.15
CA THR A 61 6.71 -0.57 -12.14
C THR A 61 5.39 0.16 -12.30
N ILE A 62 4.65 0.32 -11.21
CA ILE A 62 3.41 1.10 -11.13
C ILE A 62 3.72 2.45 -10.47
N ASP A 63 3.59 3.55 -11.19
CA ASP A 63 3.81 4.90 -10.67
C ASP A 63 2.63 5.33 -9.79
N LEU A 64 2.89 5.55 -8.51
CA LEU A 64 1.92 5.98 -7.50
C LEU A 64 2.28 7.38 -6.98
N LYS A 65 1.38 8.34 -7.19
CA LYS A 65 1.49 9.69 -6.63
C LYS A 65 0.69 9.77 -5.34
N ILE A 66 1.29 10.29 -4.27
CA ILE A 66 0.59 10.45 -2.98
C ILE A 66 0.44 11.93 -2.65
N HIS A 67 -0.77 12.34 -2.31
CA HIS A 67 -1.11 13.69 -1.86
C HIS A 67 -1.82 13.62 -0.51
N ALA A 68 -1.37 14.40 0.47
CA ALA A 68 -2.00 14.44 1.78
C ALA A 68 -2.37 15.87 2.18
N GLN A 69 -3.46 16.03 2.92
CA GLN A 69 -3.83 17.34 3.47
C GLN A 69 -2.73 17.85 4.41
N LYS A 70 -2.56 19.17 4.49
CA LYS A 70 -1.49 19.76 5.31
C LYS A 70 -1.56 19.34 6.78
N SER A 71 -2.76 19.14 7.33
CA SER A 71 -2.97 18.63 8.70
C SER A 71 -2.36 17.23 8.91
N VAL A 72 -2.47 16.34 7.92
CA VAL A 72 -1.86 15.00 7.93
C VAL A 72 -0.34 15.08 7.86
N ILE A 73 0.18 15.92 6.97
CA ILE A 73 1.62 16.16 6.84
C ILE A 73 2.21 16.66 8.16
N ASN A 74 1.54 17.61 8.81
CA ASN A 74 1.94 18.13 10.11
C ASN A 74 1.93 17.03 11.18
N ALA A 75 0.95 16.12 11.16
CA ALA A 75 0.88 14.99 12.08
C ALA A 75 2.04 14.01 11.87
N ILE A 76 2.36 13.65 10.62
CA ILE A 76 3.50 12.79 10.26
C ILE A 76 4.81 13.41 10.75
N ASN A 77 5.04 14.69 10.45
CA ASN A 77 6.24 15.42 10.86
C ASN A 77 6.37 15.49 12.40
N SER A 78 5.26 15.72 13.10
CA SER A 78 5.24 15.77 14.57
C SER A 78 5.60 14.42 15.19
N LEU A 79 5.07 13.32 14.64
CA LEU A 79 5.42 11.97 15.07
C LEU A 79 6.91 11.68 14.84
N ALA A 80 7.45 12.07 13.69
CA ALA A 80 8.87 11.88 13.38
C ALA A 80 9.78 12.67 14.33
N LYS A 81 9.47 13.94 14.62
CA LYS A 81 10.22 14.75 15.60
C LYS A 81 10.15 14.18 17.02
N GLY A 82 9.04 13.55 17.38
CA GLY A 82 8.86 12.86 18.66
C GLY A 82 9.84 11.69 18.88
N THR A 83 10.51 11.19 17.83
CA THR A 83 11.49 10.09 17.92
C THR A 83 12.86 10.52 18.47
N GLY A 84 13.10 11.82 18.66
CA GLY A 84 14.35 12.34 19.22
C GLY A 84 15.55 12.29 18.26
N VAL A 85 15.30 12.09 16.96
CA VAL A 85 16.32 12.24 15.92
C VAL A 85 16.49 13.75 15.63
N PRO A 86 17.69 14.33 15.85
CA PRO A 86 17.93 15.74 15.53
C PRO A 86 17.74 15.99 14.02
N GLU A 87 17.13 17.13 13.69
CA GLU A 87 17.09 17.69 12.32
C GLU A 87 16.29 16.91 11.24
N ILE A 88 15.28 16.10 11.61
CA ILE A 88 14.35 15.56 10.61
C ILE A 88 13.54 16.70 9.97
N THR A 89 13.65 16.85 8.65
CA THR A 89 12.83 17.77 7.86
C THR A 89 11.42 17.21 7.62
N GLU A 90 10.46 18.06 7.26
CA GLU A 90 9.10 17.61 6.90
C GLU A 90 9.15 16.62 5.73
N ALA A 91 9.94 16.92 4.70
CA ALA A 91 10.09 16.06 3.52
C ALA A 91 10.69 14.70 3.89
N ASP A 92 11.69 14.65 4.77
CA ASP A 92 12.26 13.38 5.25
C ASP A 92 11.24 12.55 6.02
N ALA A 93 10.44 13.19 6.88
CA ALA A 93 9.38 12.52 7.64
C ALA A 93 8.31 11.93 6.72
N VAL A 94 7.86 12.71 5.73
CA VAL A 94 6.86 12.30 4.75
C VAL A 94 7.38 11.16 3.86
N ASN A 95 8.60 11.32 3.33
CA ASN A 95 9.25 10.31 2.51
C ASN A 95 9.50 9.02 3.30
N SER A 96 9.95 9.12 4.55
CA SER A 96 10.13 7.95 5.40
C SER A 96 8.80 7.26 5.70
N TYR A 97 7.74 8.01 5.99
CA TYR A 97 6.43 7.44 6.32
C TYR A 97 5.85 6.69 5.12
N PHE A 98 5.65 7.37 3.99
CA PHE A 98 5.06 6.74 2.81
C PHE A 98 6.02 5.73 2.17
N GLY A 99 7.32 6.01 2.13
CA GLY A 99 8.33 5.08 1.62
C GLY A 99 8.33 3.75 2.37
N THR A 100 8.18 3.76 3.69
CA THR A 100 8.05 2.52 4.48
C THR A 100 6.82 1.70 4.05
N ILE A 101 5.70 2.38 3.78
CA ILE A 101 4.46 1.71 3.34
C ILE A 101 4.69 1.07 1.98
N ILE A 102 5.30 1.78 1.06
CA ILE A 102 5.58 1.29 -0.29
C ILE A 102 6.60 0.16 -0.28
N ASP A 103 7.64 0.24 0.54
CA ASP A 103 8.62 -0.84 0.72
C ASP A 103 7.95 -2.13 1.19
N GLU A 104 7.01 -2.05 2.14
CA GLU A 104 6.23 -3.20 2.62
C GLU A 104 5.34 -3.80 1.54
N VAL A 105 4.68 -2.96 0.72
CA VAL A 105 3.85 -3.44 -0.39
C VAL A 105 4.74 -4.08 -1.47
N ASN A 106 5.88 -3.48 -1.79
CA ASN A 106 6.83 -4.00 -2.79
C ASN A 106 7.44 -5.34 -2.37
N LEU A 107 7.72 -5.54 -1.08
CA LEU A 107 8.18 -6.83 -0.56
C LEU A 107 7.19 -7.96 -0.87
N MET A 108 5.89 -7.65 -0.91
CA MET A 108 4.86 -8.61 -1.30
C MET A 108 4.75 -8.74 -2.83
N LEU A 109 4.72 -7.62 -3.56
CA LEU A 109 4.47 -7.63 -5.01
C LEU A 109 5.65 -8.19 -5.84
N ILE A 110 6.87 -8.11 -5.31
CA ILE A 110 8.09 -8.47 -6.07
C ILE A 110 8.11 -9.92 -6.55
N LYS A 111 7.46 -10.85 -5.82
CA LYS A 111 7.36 -12.25 -6.26
C LYS A 111 6.59 -12.40 -7.57
N TYR A 112 5.68 -11.46 -7.86
CA TYR A 112 4.95 -11.36 -9.13
C TYR A 112 5.69 -10.52 -10.18
N LYS A 113 6.89 -10.01 -9.88
CA LYS A 113 7.66 -9.04 -10.69
C LYS A 113 6.88 -7.75 -10.96
N VAL A 114 6.24 -7.27 -9.91
CA VAL A 114 5.56 -5.98 -9.89
C VAL A 114 6.10 -5.18 -8.71
N GLN A 115 6.31 -3.89 -8.92
CA GLN A 115 6.79 -2.96 -7.90
C GLN A 115 6.04 -1.64 -8.05
N LEU A 116 5.81 -0.96 -6.94
CA LEU A 116 5.33 0.40 -6.91
C LEU A 116 6.52 1.36 -6.96
N HIS A 117 6.35 2.41 -7.76
CA HIS A 117 7.21 3.56 -7.82
C HIS A 117 6.56 4.76 -7.14
N LEU A 118 7.12 5.19 -6.01
CA LEU A 118 6.56 6.30 -5.23
C LEU A 118 7.02 7.64 -5.80
N SER A 119 6.07 8.48 -6.21
CA SER A 119 6.28 9.90 -6.49
C SER A 119 5.63 10.75 -5.39
N LEU A 120 6.44 11.64 -4.81
CA LEU A 120 6.01 12.63 -3.82
C LEU A 120 6.14 14.06 -4.38
N ASP A 121 6.12 14.20 -5.71
CA ASP A 121 6.09 15.51 -6.35
C ASP A 121 4.73 16.16 -6.04
N ALA A 122 4.75 17.34 -5.44
CA ALA A 122 3.56 18.00 -4.89
C ALA A 122 2.75 17.09 -3.94
N TYR A 123 3.41 16.57 -2.89
CA TYR A 123 2.79 15.67 -1.92
C TYR A 123 1.70 16.32 -1.04
N THR A 124 1.45 17.62 -1.18
CA THR A 124 0.32 18.31 -0.53
C THR A 124 -0.85 18.45 -1.50
N ILE A 125 -2.07 18.26 -1.02
CA ILE A 125 -3.27 18.34 -1.86
C ILE A 125 -3.47 19.75 -2.40
N GLU A 126 -3.17 20.76 -1.59
CA GLU A 126 -3.30 22.17 -1.91
C GLU A 126 -2.32 22.60 -3.02
N GLU A 127 -1.12 22.02 -3.05
CA GLU A 127 -0.15 22.23 -4.13
C GLU A 127 -0.57 21.51 -5.41
N PHE A 128 -1.08 20.28 -5.30
CA PHE A 128 -1.46 19.46 -6.46
C PHE A 128 -2.76 19.93 -7.13
N LEU A 129 -3.83 20.15 -6.38
CA LEU A 129 -5.13 20.57 -6.90
C LEU A 129 -5.29 22.10 -6.97
N GLY A 130 -4.31 22.85 -6.46
CA GLY A 130 -4.29 24.31 -6.44
C GLY A 130 -5.15 24.93 -5.32
N ALA A 131 -5.01 26.25 -5.16
CA ALA A 131 -5.62 27.02 -4.07
C ALA A 131 -7.16 27.02 -4.02
N THR A 132 -7.83 26.56 -5.08
CA THR A 132 -9.29 26.41 -5.12
C THR A 132 -9.79 25.12 -4.45
N ALA A 133 -8.90 24.17 -4.18
CA ALA A 133 -9.21 22.91 -3.52
C ALA A 133 -9.15 23.07 -1.99
N SER A 134 -10.04 23.90 -1.43
CA SER A 134 -10.25 23.96 0.01
C SER A 134 -11.29 22.91 0.39
N PHE A 135 -10.86 21.89 1.11
CA PHE A 135 -11.77 20.89 1.68
C PHE A 135 -12.06 21.28 3.13
N ASP A 136 -13.34 21.26 3.52
CA ASP A 136 -13.72 21.43 4.92
C ASP A 136 -13.10 20.32 5.75
N ASP A 137 -12.37 20.65 6.82
CA ASP A 137 -11.70 19.70 7.73
C ASP A 137 -12.70 18.92 8.62
N SER A 138 -13.97 19.32 8.64
CA SER A 138 -15.03 18.56 9.32
C SER A 138 -15.33 17.26 8.56
N CYS A 139 -15.40 16.15 9.30
CA CYS A 139 -15.81 14.84 8.78
C CYS A 139 -17.03 14.31 9.55
N GLU A 140 -17.88 15.23 10.03
CA GLU A 140 -19.12 14.91 10.73
C GLU A 140 -20.14 14.21 9.82
N LYS A 141 -19.92 14.27 8.49
CA LYS A 141 -20.66 13.48 7.50
C LYS A 141 -20.15 12.04 7.46
N THR A 142 -21.05 11.08 7.26
CA THR A 142 -20.74 9.65 7.20
C THR A 142 -19.84 9.24 6.02
N SER A 143 -19.76 10.05 4.96
CA SER A 143 -19.07 9.72 3.70
C SER A 143 -18.00 10.76 3.30
N ALA A 144 -17.33 11.38 4.27
CA ALA A 144 -16.35 12.45 3.99
C ALA A 144 -15.22 12.02 3.03
N VAL A 145 -14.72 10.79 3.15
CA VAL A 145 -13.69 10.24 2.24
C VAL A 145 -14.20 10.14 0.81
N GLU A 146 -15.43 9.68 0.64
CA GLU A 146 -16.10 9.50 -0.64
C GLU A 146 -16.37 10.84 -1.33
N GLU A 147 -16.87 11.82 -0.58
CA GLU A 147 -17.13 13.18 -1.09
C GLU A 147 -15.83 13.83 -1.59
N ARG A 148 -14.80 13.89 -0.74
CA ARG A 148 -13.53 14.55 -1.08
C ARG A 148 -12.80 13.85 -2.22
N THR A 149 -12.80 12.52 -2.23
CA THR A 149 -12.16 11.75 -3.31
C THR A 149 -12.94 11.87 -4.61
N SER A 150 -14.27 11.96 -4.57
CA SER A 150 -15.10 12.23 -5.76
C SER A 150 -14.84 13.62 -6.34
N THR A 151 -14.66 14.63 -5.48
CA THR A 151 -14.25 15.98 -5.91
C THR A 151 -12.86 15.96 -6.53
N ALA A 152 -11.89 15.32 -5.89
CA ALA A 152 -10.54 15.18 -6.43
C ALA A 152 -10.55 14.45 -7.79
N PHE A 153 -11.28 13.33 -7.88
CA PHE A 153 -11.47 12.58 -9.13
C PHE A 153 -12.07 13.46 -10.24
N SER A 154 -13.11 14.24 -9.93
CA SER A 154 -13.74 15.14 -10.90
C SER A 154 -12.76 16.22 -11.40
N ASN A 155 -12.01 16.85 -10.49
CA ASN A 155 -11.00 17.84 -10.85
C ASN A 155 -9.88 17.24 -11.72
N MET A 156 -9.48 16.00 -11.42
CA MET A 156 -8.47 15.29 -12.19
C MET A 156 -8.96 14.89 -13.57
N LEU A 157 -10.22 14.46 -13.72
CA LEU A 157 -10.79 14.18 -15.04
C LEU A 157 -10.85 15.45 -15.92
N LEU A 158 -11.08 16.61 -15.32
CA LEU A 158 -11.05 17.89 -16.04
C LEU A 158 -9.63 18.29 -16.46
N SER A 159 -8.64 18.03 -15.60
CA SER A 159 -7.24 18.45 -15.81
C SER A 159 -6.45 17.47 -16.68
N PHE A 160 -6.79 16.18 -16.61
CA PHE A 160 -6.09 15.07 -17.27
C PHE A 160 -7.10 14.13 -17.96
N PRO A 161 -7.79 14.57 -19.02
CA PRO A 161 -8.92 13.84 -19.62
C PRO A 161 -8.53 12.48 -20.23
N ASN A 162 -7.26 12.29 -20.60
CA ASN A 162 -6.79 11.09 -21.29
C ASN A 162 -6.18 10.06 -20.35
N ASN A 163 -5.47 10.49 -19.30
CA ASN A 163 -4.86 9.60 -18.33
C ASN A 163 -4.62 10.32 -17.00
N ILE A 164 -5.38 9.94 -15.98
CA ILE A 164 -5.28 10.49 -14.63
C ILE A 164 -4.16 9.84 -13.80
N GLY A 165 -3.51 8.77 -14.28
CA GLY A 165 -2.53 8.02 -13.48
C GLY A 165 -3.14 7.31 -12.26
N ILE A 166 -2.27 6.94 -11.31
CA ILE A 166 -2.67 6.37 -10.01
C ILE A 166 -2.31 7.35 -8.91
N HIS A 167 -3.31 7.81 -8.17
CA HIS A 167 -3.14 8.78 -7.10
C HIS A 167 -3.80 8.30 -5.81
N LEU A 168 -3.13 8.54 -4.70
CA LEU A 168 -3.67 8.34 -3.35
C LEU A 168 -3.80 9.69 -2.65
N PHE A 169 -5.00 9.98 -2.17
CA PHE A 169 -5.32 11.14 -1.36
C PHE A 169 -5.51 10.73 0.10
N VAL A 170 -4.76 11.36 1.01
CA VAL A 170 -4.87 11.15 2.45
C VAL A 170 -5.51 12.37 3.09
N TRP A 171 -6.73 12.17 3.60
CA TRP A 171 -7.59 13.22 4.12
C TRP A 171 -7.50 13.29 5.65
N GLY A 172 -7.22 14.47 6.20
CA GLY A 172 -7.30 14.77 7.62
C GLY A 172 -8.73 15.11 8.05
N CYS A 173 -9.10 14.65 9.24
CA CYS A 173 -10.38 14.94 9.87
C CYS A 173 -10.14 15.28 11.34
N ILE A 174 -10.85 16.28 11.87
CA ILE A 174 -10.80 16.59 13.31
C ILE A 174 -11.50 15.49 14.12
N PHE A 175 -12.61 14.98 13.59
CA PHE A 175 -13.42 13.92 14.20
C PHE A 175 -13.92 12.96 13.12
N ILE A 176 -13.84 11.66 13.38
CA ILE A 176 -14.33 10.61 12.47
C ILE A 176 -15.36 9.76 13.23
N PRO A 177 -16.65 9.80 12.85
CA PRO A 177 -17.66 8.90 13.39
C PRO A 177 -17.28 7.43 13.19
N SER A 178 -17.66 6.55 14.11
CA SER A 178 -17.34 5.10 14.04
C SER A 178 -17.97 4.38 12.84
N THR A 179 -19.01 4.97 12.24
CA THR A 179 -19.72 4.43 11.08
C THR A 179 -19.22 5.00 9.76
N SER A 180 -18.21 5.88 9.77
CA SER A 180 -17.73 6.52 8.57
C SER A 180 -16.92 5.56 7.71
N GLU A 181 -17.09 5.66 6.40
CA GLU A 181 -16.20 5.01 5.45
C GLU A 181 -14.80 5.61 5.57
N LEU A 182 -13.79 4.75 5.60
CA LEU A 182 -12.39 5.15 5.84
C LEU A 182 -11.56 5.21 4.57
N GLU A 183 -12.05 4.57 3.51
CA GLU A 183 -11.39 4.51 2.23
C GLU A 183 -12.41 4.49 1.09
N THR A 184 -11.97 4.91 -0.08
CA THR A 184 -12.76 4.82 -1.31
C THR A 184 -11.83 4.71 -2.51
N ILE A 185 -12.32 4.13 -3.60
CA ILE A 185 -11.60 3.98 -4.86
C ILE A 185 -12.50 4.45 -6.00
N LYS A 186 -12.01 5.42 -6.77
CA LYS A 186 -12.61 5.89 -8.01
C LYS A 186 -11.79 5.45 -9.20
N ASN A 187 -12.44 4.74 -10.10
CA ASN A 187 -11.81 4.17 -11.29
C ASN A 187 -12.20 5.01 -12.51
N ASN A 188 -11.22 5.33 -13.36
CA ASN A 188 -11.50 5.73 -14.74
C ASN A 188 -11.61 4.46 -15.62
N HIS A 189 -12.41 4.51 -16.68
CA HIS A 189 -12.69 3.41 -17.60
C HIS A 189 -11.46 2.83 -18.33
N THR A 190 -10.31 3.51 -18.28
CA THR A 190 -9.00 2.94 -18.65
C THR A 190 -8.37 2.27 -17.44
N CYS A 191 -7.30 2.85 -16.89
CA CYS A 191 -6.46 2.21 -15.89
C CYS A 191 -6.14 3.12 -14.71
N GLY A 192 -6.60 4.37 -14.79
CA GLY A 192 -6.43 5.34 -13.73
C GLY A 192 -7.22 4.98 -12.48
N ARG A 193 -6.61 5.23 -11.32
CA ARG A 193 -7.15 4.91 -9.99
C ARG A 193 -6.93 6.10 -9.07
N ILE A 194 -8.01 6.64 -8.51
CA ILE A 194 -7.95 7.63 -7.44
C ILE A 194 -8.41 6.96 -6.16
N MET A 195 -7.51 6.85 -5.20
CA MET A 195 -7.77 6.28 -3.88
C MET A 195 -7.91 7.40 -2.87
N GLY A 196 -8.83 7.27 -1.94
CA GLY A 196 -8.98 8.14 -0.79
C GLY A 196 -8.84 7.35 0.49
N VAL A 197 -8.14 7.89 1.49
CA VAL A 197 -8.05 7.32 2.84
C VAL A 197 -8.20 8.42 3.88
N LEU A 198 -8.97 8.17 4.94
CA LEU A 198 -9.02 9.04 6.12
C LEU A 198 -7.84 8.75 7.06
N TRP A 199 -7.19 9.81 7.50
CA TRP A 199 -6.14 9.74 8.51
C TRP A 199 -6.72 9.39 9.88
N ARG A 200 -6.35 8.21 10.39
CA ARG A 200 -6.69 7.71 11.73
C ARG A 200 -5.45 7.42 12.56
N GLY A 201 -4.46 8.30 12.44
CA GLY A 201 -3.15 8.11 13.04
C GLY A 201 -2.27 7.16 12.23
N SER A 202 -0.98 7.16 12.55
CA SER A 202 0.06 6.58 11.68
C SER A 202 -0.07 5.07 11.47
N VAL A 203 -0.49 4.29 12.47
CA VAL A 203 -0.53 2.83 12.37
C VAL A 203 -1.75 2.37 11.57
N GLU A 204 -2.93 2.87 11.92
CA GLU A 204 -4.18 2.48 11.25
C GLU A 204 -4.21 2.96 9.80
N THR A 205 -3.81 4.22 9.56
CA THR A 205 -3.74 4.77 8.18
C THR A 205 -2.74 3.98 7.32
N LYS A 206 -1.60 3.56 7.88
CA LYS A 206 -0.64 2.72 7.15
C LYS A 206 -1.27 1.40 6.69
N ALA A 207 -2.04 0.73 7.54
CA ALA A 207 -2.75 -0.49 7.16
C ALA A 207 -3.80 -0.23 6.06
N LEU A 208 -4.59 0.85 6.20
CA LEU A 208 -5.57 1.27 5.19
C LEU A 208 -4.92 1.55 3.84
N ILE A 209 -3.81 2.29 3.81
CA ILE A 209 -3.09 2.61 2.57
C ILE A 209 -2.61 1.32 1.87
N LYS A 210 -2.08 0.35 2.61
CA LYS A 210 -1.67 -0.94 2.03
C LYS A 210 -2.85 -1.69 1.41
N GLY A 211 -3.98 -1.74 2.12
CA GLY A 211 -5.19 -2.38 1.64
C GLY A 211 -5.76 -1.71 0.40
N VAL A 212 -5.92 -0.38 0.42
CA VAL A 212 -6.51 0.38 -0.68
C VAL A 212 -5.65 0.31 -1.95
N ILE A 213 -4.32 0.33 -1.83
CA ILE A 213 -3.42 0.20 -2.98
C ILE A 213 -3.60 -1.16 -3.66
N VAL A 214 -3.57 -2.25 -2.89
CA VAL A 214 -3.75 -3.59 -3.46
C VAL A 214 -5.15 -3.75 -4.03
N ASN A 215 -6.18 -3.27 -3.33
CA ASN A 215 -7.55 -3.26 -3.85
C ASN A 215 -7.67 -2.46 -5.16
N ALA A 216 -7.01 -1.30 -5.29
CA ALA A 216 -7.08 -0.49 -6.49
C ALA A 216 -6.48 -1.17 -7.73
N ILE A 217 -5.38 -1.91 -7.55
CA ILE A 217 -4.68 -2.59 -8.64
C ILE A 217 -5.19 -4.02 -8.90
N THR A 218 -5.85 -4.66 -7.94
CA THR A 218 -6.39 -6.03 -8.14
C THR A 218 -7.91 -6.10 -8.18
N GLY A 219 -8.64 -5.09 -7.69
CA GLY A 219 -10.09 -5.15 -7.49
C GLY A 219 -10.51 -6.21 -6.46
N SER A 220 -9.77 -6.31 -5.35
CA SER A 220 -10.02 -7.27 -4.28
C SER A 220 -10.04 -6.53 -2.94
N SER A 221 -11.22 -6.21 -2.42
CA SER A 221 -11.41 -5.50 -1.16
C SER A 221 -10.86 -6.24 0.05
N ASP A 222 -10.88 -7.58 0.03
CA ASP A 222 -10.44 -8.43 1.15
C ASP A 222 -9.03 -9.00 0.92
N SER A 223 -8.24 -8.39 0.04
CA SER A 223 -6.92 -8.90 -0.33
C SER A 223 -5.83 -8.63 0.69
N PHE A 224 -6.06 -7.74 1.65
CA PHE A 224 -5.11 -7.40 2.70
C PHE A 224 -5.76 -7.57 4.07
N SER A 225 -5.10 -8.32 4.94
CA SER A 225 -5.49 -8.47 6.34
C SER A 225 -4.62 -7.57 7.21
N SER A 226 -5.24 -6.58 7.83
CA SER A 226 -4.54 -5.61 8.69
C SER A 226 -4.09 -6.22 10.03
N SER A 227 -4.72 -7.31 10.48
CA SER A 227 -4.46 -7.95 11.77
C SER A 227 -3.18 -8.76 11.79
N ASP A 228 -2.87 -9.45 10.69
CA ASP A 228 -1.65 -10.25 10.52
C ASP A 228 -0.68 -9.65 9.47
N GLY A 229 -1.09 -8.58 8.79
CA GLY A 229 -0.30 -7.90 7.77
C GLY A 229 -0.10 -8.72 6.50
N THR A 230 -0.94 -9.74 6.27
CA THR A 230 -0.80 -10.67 5.15
C THR A 230 -1.70 -10.31 3.97
N TYR A 231 -1.41 -10.90 2.81
CA TYR A 231 -2.20 -10.71 1.60
C TYR A 231 -2.77 -12.03 1.10
N ALA A 232 -3.97 -11.97 0.51
CA ALA A 232 -4.64 -13.13 -0.05
C ALA A 232 -3.84 -13.72 -1.22
N ILE A 233 -3.76 -15.05 -1.29
CA ILE A 233 -3.04 -15.77 -2.36
C ILE A 233 -3.64 -15.47 -3.75
N SER A 234 -4.94 -15.12 -3.81
CA SER A 234 -5.69 -14.84 -5.04
C SER A 234 -5.34 -13.51 -5.72
N ILE A 235 -4.44 -12.68 -5.16
CA ILE A 235 -4.07 -11.40 -5.76
C ILE A 235 -3.32 -11.54 -7.08
N GLY A 236 -2.56 -12.63 -7.24
CA GLY A 236 -1.63 -12.79 -8.34
C GLY A 236 -2.28 -12.60 -9.71
N PRO A 237 -3.25 -13.45 -10.13
CA PRO A 237 -3.84 -13.37 -11.46
C PRO A 237 -4.41 -11.99 -11.77
N LYS A 238 -5.15 -11.41 -10.82
CA LYS A 238 -5.76 -10.08 -10.95
C LYS A 238 -4.72 -8.97 -11.09
N LEU A 239 -3.61 -9.08 -10.36
CA LEU A 239 -2.48 -8.16 -10.47
C LEU A 239 -1.83 -8.26 -11.85
N CYS A 240 -1.58 -9.47 -12.35
CA CYS A 240 -1.00 -9.67 -13.67
C CYS A 240 -1.92 -9.17 -14.78
N ASP A 241 -3.23 -9.40 -14.68
CA ASP A 241 -4.21 -8.86 -15.62
C ASP A 241 -4.17 -7.32 -15.64
N TYR A 242 -4.07 -6.69 -14.47
CA TYR A 242 -3.96 -5.24 -14.37
C TYR A 242 -2.68 -4.72 -15.03
N VAL A 243 -1.50 -5.20 -14.65
CA VAL A 243 -0.24 -4.66 -15.18
C VAL A 243 -0.06 -4.92 -16.68
N THR A 244 -0.51 -6.08 -17.17
CA THR A 244 -0.45 -6.38 -18.61
C THR A 244 -1.41 -5.52 -19.43
N SER A 245 -2.63 -5.27 -18.92
CA SER A 245 -3.63 -4.46 -19.62
C SER A 245 -3.35 -2.96 -19.52
N CYS A 246 -2.78 -2.51 -18.40
CA CYS A 246 -2.66 -1.10 -18.07
C CYS A 246 -1.26 -0.50 -18.27
N ILE A 247 -0.22 -1.31 -18.13
CA ILE A 247 1.17 -0.88 -18.28
C ILE A 247 1.79 -1.45 -19.55
N GLY A 248 1.23 -2.51 -20.15
CA GLY A 248 1.82 -3.27 -21.28
C GLY A 248 2.14 -2.51 -22.58
N MET A 249 2.14 -1.18 -22.59
CA MET A 249 2.69 -0.32 -23.64
C MET A 249 3.93 0.45 -23.13
N ASP A 250 4.66 1.12 -24.02
CA ASP A 250 5.77 2.02 -23.64
C ASP A 250 5.35 3.02 -22.53
N LYS A 251 6.35 3.48 -21.76
CA LYS A 251 6.21 4.35 -20.56
C LYS A 251 4.95 5.22 -20.54
N SER A 252 4.12 5.02 -19.51
CA SER A 252 2.85 5.72 -19.30
C SER A 252 2.83 6.45 -17.94
N GLU A 253 1.82 7.30 -17.70
CA GLU A 253 1.59 7.91 -16.37
C GLU A 253 1.22 6.91 -15.26
N ILE A 254 0.97 5.65 -15.63
CA ILE A 254 0.59 4.57 -14.71
C ILE A 254 1.81 3.72 -14.35
N GLY A 255 2.83 3.70 -15.21
CA GLY A 255 3.95 2.81 -15.06
C GLY A 255 4.64 2.44 -16.36
N GLN A 256 5.60 1.53 -16.24
CA GLN A 256 6.42 1.02 -17.34
C GLN A 256 6.96 -0.39 -17.02
N LEU A 257 7.36 -1.13 -18.05
CA LEU A 257 8.14 -2.35 -17.91
C LEU A 257 9.64 -1.97 -17.91
N VAL A 258 10.37 -2.32 -16.86
CA VAL A 258 11.80 -2.00 -16.73
C VAL A 258 12.66 -3.27 -16.71
N PRO A 259 13.90 -3.20 -17.26
CA PRO A 259 14.85 -4.28 -17.10
C PRO A 259 15.30 -4.39 -15.63
N GLY A 260 15.49 -5.62 -15.17
CA GLY A 260 15.91 -5.96 -13.81
C GLY A 260 14.77 -6.47 -12.93
N THR A 261 15.16 -7.07 -11.81
CA THR A 261 14.24 -7.64 -10.80
C THR A 261 14.63 -7.21 -9.38
N GLU A 262 15.47 -6.17 -9.28
CA GLU A 262 15.90 -5.66 -7.99
C GLU A 262 14.76 -4.89 -7.34
N LEU A 263 14.58 -5.14 -6.04
CA LEU A 263 13.56 -4.46 -5.23
C LEU A 263 13.98 -3.01 -5.00
N VAL A 264 13.15 -2.07 -5.45
CA VAL A 264 13.32 -0.65 -5.13
C VAL A 264 12.92 -0.40 -3.67
N LYS A 265 13.81 0.29 -2.94
CA LYS A 265 13.58 0.72 -1.56
C LYS A 265 13.60 2.24 -1.44
N TYR A 266 12.59 2.80 -0.80
CA TYR A 266 12.45 4.24 -0.56
C TYR A 266 13.01 4.64 0.80
N THR A 267 12.96 3.73 1.78
CA THR A 267 13.65 3.96 3.04
C THR A 267 15.14 3.64 2.89
N LYS A 268 16.00 4.64 3.15
CA LYS A 268 17.42 4.36 3.35
C LYS A 268 17.54 3.48 4.59
N ALA A 269 17.96 2.23 4.43
CA ALA A 269 18.57 1.51 5.54
C ALA A 269 19.67 2.41 6.07
N ALA A 270 19.62 2.77 7.35
CA ALA A 270 20.68 3.56 7.97
C ALA A 270 22.00 2.85 7.68
N THR A 271 22.76 3.36 6.73
CA THR A 271 24.08 2.82 6.40
C THR A 271 24.90 3.04 7.65
N ALA A 272 25.27 1.93 8.29
CA ALA A 272 26.30 1.94 9.32
C ALA A 272 27.53 2.61 8.71
N ALA A 273 27.85 3.80 9.22
CA ALA A 273 29.12 4.47 8.99
C ALA A 273 30.19 3.83 9.86
#